data_AF-A0A0F0IJB9-F1
#
_entry.id   AF-A0A0F0IJB9-F1
#
_cell.length_a   1.000
_cell.length_b   1.000
_cell.length_c   1.000
_cell.angle_alpha   90.00
_cell.angle_beta   90.00
_cell.angle_gamma   90.00
#
_symmetry.space_group_name_H-M   'P 1'
#
loop_
_entity.id
_entity.type
_entity.pdbx_description
1 polymer ?
#
loop_
_entity_poly.entity_id
_entity_poly.type
_entity_poly.pdbx_seq_one_letter_code
_entity_poly.pdbx_strand_id
1 'polypeptide(L)'
;MDSIHLNQIFHHFTATHRYQIRWTSLGDNAFPPLIFVHGTPWSSRVWHTYARSFARYFHVYLFDNPGFGESPLGQPLPGKEDIITKAVVLDANLAQQSEVFAALYRYWSQDWGNQKAHIIAHDHGGLMTLRAHLLHGCEYASLCLINVVALGPFGQPLFKLVAENEEVFTALTGPVFEGVVEAYIRDAAYSELGKETMEMLKKPWISTEEGRKGFVRQMVQANSRHTDEVEGKYPEVGKRMPVRIIWGREDKWIPVETADRLKKRLNAQDVVLIEDAGHLVMYDQEGRLGVELGWWLASLAQERDGERQTWGCDLFTCGTKVTYTTESYGVTQRPRKRLAIVLKLTNQQQLIITGELREAIANKLLIGMEEDWTRQKHEQALYGSETTTSNASDRAWVVRALPTIAAQVSESLRATEISEPAVPEPYLQIPNAIFKQIGRTVQVEPRLMNATAIAGGATPAFSAVVCDAQIVAAVTVGLSRDLVHTVISRSIKGTATMLQSGMHRAMLKNQGTSPEGCTIGGLIILEDGAVRCHLGRALREAATLACLMETTDHVNYSRK
;
A
#
# COMPACT_ATOMS: atom_id res chain seq x y z
N MET A 1 -8.06 -13.57 7.60
CA MET A 1 -7.39 -13.93 6.32
C MET A 1 -6.47 -15.11 6.61
N ASP A 2 -6.47 -16.14 5.79
CA ASP A 2 -5.55 -17.28 5.97
C ASP A 2 -4.10 -16.77 6.06
N SER A 3 -3.26 -17.34 6.92
CA SER A 3 -1.84 -17.01 6.98
C SER A 3 -1.08 -17.74 5.87
N ILE A 4 -0.13 -17.08 5.19
CA ILE A 4 0.85 -17.81 4.38
C ILE A 4 1.72 -18.62 5.34
N HIS A 5 1.89 -19.92 5.06
CA HIS A 5 2.68 -20.83 5.87
C HIS A 5 4.01 -21.14 5.17
N LEU A 6 5.10 -21.09 5.92
CA LEU A 6 6.44 -21.41 5.41
C LEU A 6 6.66 -22.93 5.42
N ASN A 7 6.12 -23.60 4.41
CA ASN A 7 6.02 -25.06 4.34
C ASN A 7 7.31 -25.78 3.88
N GLN A 8 8.34 -25.04 3.44
CA GLN A 8 9.61 -25.60 3.00
C GLN A 8 10.72 -25.33 4.02
N ILE A 9 11.73 -26.19 3.98
CA ILE A 9 12.89 -26.13 4.87
C ILE A 9 14.17 -26.20 4.03
N PHE A 10 15.03 -25.20 4.19
CA PHE A 10 16.37 -25.20 3.63
C PHE A 10 17.40 -25.42 4.74
N HIS A 11 18.38 -26.29 4.49
CA HIS A 11 19.47 -26.56 5.42
C HIS A 11 20.78 -26.03 4.87
N HIS A 12 21.56 -25.35 5.71
CA HIS A 12 22.87 -24.86 5.34
C HIS A 12 23.87 -25.02 6.48
N PHE A 13 25.15 -25.16 6.12
CA PHE A 13 26.25 -25.29 7.06
C PHE A 13 27.27 -24.21 6.73
N THR A 14 27.54 -23.36 7.72
CA THR A 14 28.70 -22.46 7.72
C THR A 14 29.89 -23.18 8.37
N ALA A 15 31.03 -22.51 8.48
CA ALA A 15 32.20 -23.08 9.16
C ALA A 15 31.94 -23.40 10.65
N THR A 16 30.97 -22.73 11.29
CA THR A 16 30.74 -22.80 12.74
C THR A 16 29.34 -23.23 13.14
N HIS A 17 28.32 -23.05 12.28
CA HIS A 17 26.92 -23.29 12.60
C HIS A 17 26.16 -24.04 11.50
N ARG A 18 25.18 -24.84 11.93
CA ARG A 18 24.11 -25.40 11.09
C ARG A 18 22.87 -24.50 11.17
N TYR A 19 22.28 -24.22 10.02
CA TYR A 19 21.08 -23.42 9.88
C TYR A 19 19.93 -24.23 9.30
N GLN A 20 18.72 -23.89 9.74
CA GLN A 20 17.46 -24.35 9.18
C GLN A 20 16.59 -23.14 8.89
N ILE A 21 16.28 -22.90 7.61
CA ILE A 21 15.47 -21.76 7.18
C ILE A 21 14.10 -22.24 6.72
N ARG A 22 13.06 -21.67 7.31
CA ARG A 22 11.67 -21.81 6.85
C ARG A 22 11.41 -20.85 5.71
N TRP A 23 10.83 -21.36 4.64
CA TRP A 23 10.47 -20.56 3.48
C TRP A 23 9.28 -21.13 2.71
N THR A 24 8.73 -20.35 1.78
CA THR A 24 7.75 -20.78 0.78
C THR A 24 7.90 -19.94 -0.47
N SER A 25 7.32 -20.39 -1.59
CA SER A 25 7.08 -19.54 -2.75
C SER A 25 5.59 -19.46 -3.10
N LEU A 26 5.22 -18.43 -3.85
CA LEU A 26 3.87 -18.15 -4.34
C LEU A 26 3.93 -17.74 -5.81
N GLY A 27 2.88 -18.02 -6.57
CA GLY A 27 2.81 -17.68 -7.99
C GLY A 27 3.48 -18.71 -8.91
N ASP A 28 3.28 -18.55 -10.20
CA ASP A 28 3.81 -19.45 -11.24
C ASP A 28 5.34 -19.32 -11.33
N ASN A 29 6.06 -20.44 -11.41
CA ASN A 29 7.53 -20.46 -11.52
C ASN A 29 8.05 -19.97 -12.88
N ALA A 30 7.18 -19.81 -13.88
CA ALA A 30 7.50 -19.17 -15.15
C ALA A 30 7.66 -17.64 -15.01
N PHE A 31 7.11 -17.03 -13.97
CA PHE A 31 7.20 -15.59 -13.76
C PHE A 31 8.56 -15.16 -13.16
N PRO A 32 8.96 -13.89 -13.36
CA PRO A 32 10.23 -13.40 -12.81
C PRO A 32 10.31 -13.57 -11.29
N PRO A 33 11.48 -13.98 -10.76
CA PRO A 33 11.62 -14.21 -9.34
C PRO A 33 11.64 -12.89 -8.56
N LEU A 34 10.91 -12.84 -7.44
CA LEU A 34 10.84 -11.71 -6.51
C LEU A 34 11.05 -12.21 -5.08
N ILE A 35 12.01 -11.65 -4.36
CA ILE A 35 12.33 -12.07 -2.98
C ILE A 35 12.07 -10.91 -2.04
N PHE A 36 11.27 -11.17 -1.00
CA PHE A 36 11.13 -10.25 0.13
C PHE A 36 12.05 -10.66 1.27
N VAL A 37 12.78 -9.68 1.81
CA VAL A 37 13.72 -9.86 2.92
C VAL A 37 13.30 -8.95 4.06
N HIS A 38 12.92 -9.52 5.20
CA HIS A 38 12.50 -8.76 6.38
C HIS A 38 13.70 -8.35 7.25
N GLY A 39 13.46 -7.42 8.18
CA GLY A 39 14.41 -6.99 9.21
C GLY A 39 14.07 -7.45 10.63
N THR A 40 14.61 -6.76 11.63
CA THR A 40 14.36 -7.05 13.06
C THR A 40 13.30 -6.13 13.64
N PRO A 41 12.50 -6.59 14.62
CA PRO A 41 12.33 -7.95 15.13
C PRO A 41 11.14 -8.62 14.43
N TRP A 42 11.14 -8.54 13.09
CA TRP A 42 10.02 -8.95 12.26
C TRP A 42 10.23 -10.37 11.72
N SER A 43 9.29 -10.79 10.88
CA SER A 43 9.40 -11.98 10.05
C SER A 43 8.82 -11.71 8.66
N SER A 44 8.82 -12.71 7.78
CA SER A 44 8.17 -12.64 6.46
C SER A 44 6.69 -12.22 6.50
N ARG A 45 6.05 -12.29 7.67
CA ARG A 45 4.66 -11.85 7.89
C ARG A 45 4.41 -10.41 7.48
N VAL A 46 5.42 -9.54 7.59
CA VAL A 46 5.31 -8.12 7.16
C VAL A 46 5.08 -7.97 5.67
N TRP A 47 5.37 -9.01 4.89
CA TRP A 47 5.23 -9.02 3.44
C TRP A 47 4.00 -9.77 2.94
N HIS A 48 3.19 -10.38 3.80
CA HIS A 48 2.11 -11.28 3.36
C HIS A 48 1.10 -10.63 2.42
N THR A 49 0.67 -9.39 2.67
CA THR A 49 -0.26 -8.70 1.75
C THR A 49 0.39 -8.43 0.39
N TYR A 50 1.63 -7.95 0.39
CA TYR A 50 2.39 -7.66 -0.83
C TYR A 50 2.67 -8.93 -1.62
N ALA A 51 3.14 -9.99 -0.97
CA ALA A 51 3.46 -11.25 -1.60
C ALA A 51 2.26 -11.85 -2.34
N ARG A 52 1.06 -11.77 -1.76
CA ARG A 52 -0.18 -12.20 -2.42
C ARG A 52 -0.49 -11.38 -3.66
N SER A 53 -0.34 -10.07 -3.57
CA SER A 53 -0.61 -9.15 -4.68
C SER A 53 0.38 -9.36 -5.83
N PHE A 54 1.66 -9.53 -5.52
CA PHE A 54 2.72 -9.71 -6.51
C PHE A 54 2.82 -11.14 -7.08
N ALA A 55 2.32 -12.17 -6.38
CA ALA A 55 2.33 -13.55 -6.86
C ALA A 55 1.56 -13.78 -8.18
N ARG A 56 0.73 -12.82 -8.60
CA ARG A 56 0.03 -12.85 -9.90
C ARG A 56 0.93 -12.45 -11.08
N TYR A 57 2.07 -11.83 -10.80
CA TYR A 57 2.99 -11.25 -11.79
C TYR A 57 4.43 -11.73 -11.62
N PHE A 58 4.77 -12.26 -10.44
CA PHE A 58 6.11 -12.71 -10.06
C PHE A 58 6.02 -14.08 -9.39
N HIS A 59 7.12 -14.84 -9.47
CA HIS A 59 7.33 -15.98 -8.59
C HIS A 59 7.95 -15.47 -7.28
N VAL A 60 7.12 -15.34 -6.25
CA VAL A 60 7.47 -14.66 -5.00
C VAL A 60 8.04 -15.64 -4.00
N TYR A 61 9.22 -15.36 -3.44
CA TYR A 61 9.83 -16.09 -2.34
C TYR A 61 9.70 -15.33 -1.02
N LEU A 62 9.30 -16.06 0.02
CA LEU A 62 9.24 -15.59 1.40
C LEU A 62 10.03 -16.54 2.29
N PHE A 63 10.78 -16.00 3.24
CA PHE A 63 11.52 -16.78 4.23
C PHE A 63 11.69 -15.97 5.52
N ASP A 64 11.96 -16.68 6.61
CA ASP A 64 12.34 -16.06 7.86
C ASP A 64 13.85 -16.17 8.09
N ASN A 65 14.50 -15.06 8.46
CA ASN A 65 15.92 -15.00 8.81
C ASN A 65 16.25 -15.95 9.99
N PRO A 66 17.49 -16.44 10.13
CA PRO A 66 17.89 -17.28 11.27
C PRO A 66 17.49 -16.68 12.63
N GLY A 67 16.72 -17.43 13.42
CA GLY A 67 16.26 -17.00 14.75
C GLY A 67 15.10 -16.01 14.77
N PHE A 68 14.43 -15.81 13.63
CA PHE A 68 13.23 -14.99 13.48
C PHE A 68 12.06 -15.83 12.98
N GLY A 69 10.84 -15.42 13.34
CA GLY A 69 9.60 -16.06 12.91
C GLY A 69 9.58 -17.57 13.14
N GLU A 70 9.42 -18.36 12.08
CA GLU A 70 9.37 -19.83 12.11
C GLU A 70 10.76 -20.48 11.94
N SER A 71 11.79 -19.71 11.57
CA SER A 71 13.16 -20.18 11.43
C SER A 71 13.88 -20.24 12.78
N PRO A 72 14.38 -21.42 13.22
CA PRO A 72 15.15 -21.52 14.45
C PRO A 72 16.48 -20.76 14.33
N LEU A 73 17.08 -20.47 15.49
CA LEU A 73 18.45 -19.96 15.56
C LEU A 73 19.44 -20.99 15.00
N GLY A 74 20.53 -20.52 14.40
CA GLY A 74 21.65 -21.37 14.01
C GLY A 74 22.19 -22.16 15.20
N GLN A 75 22.42 -23.46 14.99
CA GLN A 75 22.96 -24.36 16.00
C GLN A 75 24.48 -24.49 15.80
N PRO A 76 25.30 -24.27 16.84
CA PRO A 76 26.74 -24.45 16.71
C PRO A 76 27.11 -25.89 16.35
N LEU A 77 28.15 -26.08 15.54
CA LEU A 77 28.62 -27.41 15.12
C LEU A 77 29.44 -28.08 16.23
N PRO A 78 29.27 -29.39 16.47
CA PRO A 78 30.09 -30.12 17.45
C PRO A 78 31.58 -30.10 17.08
N GLY A 79 32.47 -29.98 18.08
CA GLY A 79 33.92 -30.01 17.85
C GLY A 79 34.50 -28.71 17.28
N LYS A 80 33.75 -27.60 17.38
CA LYS A 80 34.15 -26.25 16.97
C LYS A 80 34.19 -25.26 18.13
N GLU A 81 34.17 -25.75 19.37
CA GLU A 81 34.10 -24.97 20.61
C GLU A 81 35.25 -23.97 20.72
N ASP A 82 36.44 -24.32 20.21
CA ASP A 82 37.61 -23.44 20.19
C ASP A 82 37.48 -22.22 19.25
N ILE A 83 36.53 -22.26 18.30
CA ILE A 83 36.32 -21.23 17.27
C ILE A 83 35.03 -20.43 17.53
N ILE A 84 34.03 -21.03 18.18
CA ILE A 84 32.74 -20.41 18.48
C ILE A 84 32.86 -19.51 19.72
N THR A 85 33.35 -18.28 19.52
CA THR A 85 33.42 -17.26 20.57
C THR A 85 32.06 -16.56 20.79
N LYS A 86 31.88 -15.84 21.91
CA LYS A 86 30.66 -15.01 22.15
C LYS A 86 30.39 -14.03 20.99
N ALA A 87 31.44 -13.50 20.35
CA ALA A 87 31.33 -12.64 19.17
C ALA A 87 30.77 -13.39 17.94
N VAL A 88 31.19 -14.64 17.73
CA VAL A 88 30.69 -15.49 16.62
C VAL A 88 29.26 -15.97 16.89
N VAL A 89 28.89 -16.25 18.13
CA VAL A 89 27.52 -16.63 18.51
C VAL A 89 26.54 -15.46 18.32
N LEU A 90 26.97 -14.25 18.67
CA LEU A 90 26.16 -13.06 18.45
C LEU A 90 26.18 -12.65 16.97
N ASP A 91 27.27 -12.82 16.23
CA ASP A 91 27.42 -12.39 14.82
C ASP A 91 26.67 -11.08 14.52
N ALA A 92 27.02 -10.04 15.28
CA ALA A 92 26.42 -8.72 15.20
C ALA A 92 26.52 -8.07 13.81
N ASN A 93 27.48 -8.54 13.01
CA ASN A 93 27.79 -8.06 11.67
C ASN A 93 26.92 -8.69 10.59
N LEU A 94 26.02 -9.61 10.97
CA LEU A 94 25.15 -10.35 10.06
C LEU A 94 25.92 -11.16 9.02
N ALA A 95 27.17 -11.55 9.31
CA ALA A 95 28.02 -12.23 8.34
C ALA A 95 27.47 -13.62 7.99
N GLN A 96 27.13 -14.41 9.00
CA GLN A 96 26.52 -15.72 8.86
C GLN A 96 25.11 -15.60 8.28
N GLN A 97 24.32 -14.60 8.67
CA GLN A 97 22.99 -14.39 8.07
C GLN A 97 23.11 -14.08 6.56
N SER A 98 24.09 -13.27 6.17
CA SER A 98 24.37 -12.94 4.77
C SER A 98 24.86 -14.15 3.97
N GLU A 99 25.72 -14.98 4.58
CA GLU A 99 26.18 -16.24 3.99
C GLU A 99 25.02 -17.23 3.78
N VAL A 100 24.16 -17.39 4.78
CA VAL A 100 22.97 -18.25 4.71
C VAL A 100 21.99 -17.75 3.66
N PHE A 101 21.72 -16.44 3.62
CA PHE A 101 20.89 -15.85 2.57
C PHE A 101 21.50 -16.06 1.18
N ALA A 102 22.81 -15.91 1.03
CA ALA A 102 23.50 -16.16 -0.24
C ALA A 102 23.40 -17.62 -0.67
N ALA A 103 23.49 -18.57 0.26
CA ALA A 103 23.29 -19.98 -0.02
C ALA A 103 21.83 -20.29 -0.43
N LEU A 104 20.86 -19.70 0.25
CA LEU A 104 19.44 -19.84 -0.08
C LEU A 104 19.11 -19.23 -1.45
N TYR A 105 19.68 -18.06 -1.76
CA TYR A 105 19.57 -17.42 -3.07
C TYR A 105 20.08 -18.33 -4.19
N ARG A 106 21.26 -18.93 -4.01
CA ARG A 106 21.85 -19.87 -4.98
C ARG A 106 21.02 -21.14 -5.13
N TYR A 107 20.40 -21.60 -4.04
CA TYR A 107 19.51 -22.75 -4.08
C TYR A 107 18.29 -22.46 -4.96
N TRP A 108 17.60 -21.33 -4.75
CA TRP A 108 16.46 -20.94 -5.59
C TRP A 108 16.87 -20.62 -7.04
N SER A 109 18.04 -20.03 -7.26
CA SER A 109 18.47 -19.61 -8.60
C SER A 109 18.69 -20.76 -9.58
N GLN A 110 18.79 -22.00 -9.09
CA GLN A 110 18.92 -23.20 -9.94
C GLN A 110 17.71 -23.37 -10.87
N ASP A 111 16.54 -22.92 -10.43
CA ASP A 111 15.28 -23.09 -11.15
C ASP A 111 14.92 -21.87 -12.04
N TRP A 112 15.72 -20.80 -12.03
CA TRP A 112 15.41 -19.54 -12.72
C TRP A 112 15.93 -19.47 -14.17
N GLY A 113 16.74 -20.44 -14.60
CA GLY A 113 17.48 -20.36 -15.86
C GLY A 113 18.41 -19.15 -15.88
N ASN A 114 18.23 -18.24 -16.84
CA ASN A 114 19.04 -17.01 -16.97
C ASN A 114 18.45 -15.81 -16.22
N GLN A 115 17.33 -15.98 -15.51
CA GLN A 115 16.71 -14.88 -14.79
C GLN A 115 17.45 -14.59 -13.47
N LYS A 116 17.36 -13.34 -13.03
CA LYS A 116 17.85 -12.87 -11.73
C LYS A 116 16.67 -12.34 -10.94
N ALA A 117 16.69 -12.48 -9.62
CA ALA A 117 15.58 -12.03 -8.79
C ALA A 117 15.60 -10.52 -8.55
N HIS A 118 14.41 -9.94 -8.48
CA HIS A 118 14.19 -8.63 -7.87
C HIS A 118 14.18 -8.80 -6.35
N ILE A 119 14.87 -7.91 -5.63
CA ILE A 119 14.98 -7.99 -4.17
C ILE A 119 14.30 -6.78 -3.55
N ILE A 120 13.41 -7.02 -2.58
CA ILE A 120 12.82 -5.99 -1.73
C ILE A 120 13.24 -6.29 -0.29
N ALA A 121 14.01 -5.39 0.31
CA ALA A 121 14.60 -5.61 1.62
C ALA A 121 14.31 -4.45 2.58
N HIS A 122 14.00 -4.79 3.83
CA HIS A 122 13.68 -3.83 4.89
C HIS A 122 14.68 -3.91 6.06
N ASP A 123 14.98 -2.76 6.67
CA ASP A 123 15.80 -2.68 7.89
C ASP A 123 17.16 -3.39 7.73
N HIS A 124 17.52 -4.33 8.61
CA HIS A 124 18.78 -5.07 8.52
C HIS A 124 18.82 -6.03 7.34
N GLY A 125 17.65 -6.39 6.80
CA GLY A 125 17.55 -7.24 5.62
C GLY A 125 18.23 -6.58 4.43
N GLY A 126 18.20 -5.24 4.37
CA GLY A 126 18.95 -4.48 3.39
C GLY A 126 20.46 -4.64 3.52
N LEU A 127 21.03 -4.56 4.72
CA LEU A 127 22.46 -4.82 4.90
C LEU A 127 22.82 -6.27 4.56
N MET A 128 21.98 -7.23 4.94
CA MET A 128 22.18 -8.64 4.62
C MET A 128 22.25 -8.87 3.09
N THR A 129 21.35 -8.25 2.32
CA THR A 129 21.35 -8.34 0.85
C THR A 129 22.55 -7.62 0.22
N LEU A 130 22.95 -6.46 0.75
CA LEU A 130 24.16 -5.76 0.29
C LEU A 130 25.42 -6.61 0.52
N ARG A 131 25.55 -7.25 1.70
CA ARG A 131 26.65 -8.16 2.03
C ARG A 131 26.63 -9.40 1.14
N ALA A 132 25.47 -10.02 0.93
CA ALA A 132 25.33 -11.16 0.03
C ALA A 132 25.76 -10.84 -1.41
N HIS A 133 25.40 -9.66 -1.92
CA HIS A 133 25.89 -9.20 -3.22
C HIS A 133 27.40 -8.98 -3.24
N LEU A 134 27.92 -8.15 -2.31
CA LEU A 134 29.30 -7.66 -2.35
C LEU A 134 30.36 -8.67 -1.90
N LEU A 135 29.99 -9.60 -1.02
CA LEU A 135 30.93 -10.55 -0.41
C LEU A 135 30.70 -12.00 -0.88
N HIS A 136 29.48 -12.34 -1.29
CA HIS A 136 29.10 -13.71 -1.66
C HIS A 136 28.65 -13.86 -3.12
N GLY A 137 28.69 -12.80 -3.92
CA GLY A 137 28.47 -12.84 -5.36
C GLY A 137 27.02 -13.06 -5.80
N CYS A 138 26.04 -12.76 -4.96
CA CYS A 138 24.64 -12.84 -5.38
C CYS A 138 24.31 -11.74 -6.40
N GLU A 139 23.89 -12.12 -7.61
CA GLU A 139 23.58 -11.16 -8.67
C GLU A 139 22.07 -10.92 -8.82
N TYR A 140 21.60 -9.72 -8.50
CA TYR A 140 20.18 -9.36 -8.57
C TYR A 140 19.79 -8.71 -9.89
N ALA A 141 18.51 -8.79 -10.25
CA ALA A 141 17.95 -7.98 -11.34
C ALA A 141 17.79 -6.52 -10.91
N SER A 142 17.34 -6.30 -9.68
CA SER A 142 17.22 -4.98 -9.06
C SER A 142 17.11 -5.10 -7.54
N LEU A 143 17.36 -4.00 -6.83
CA LEU A 143 17.34 -3.94 -5.37
C LEU A 143 16.51 -2.74 -4.87
N CYS A 144 15.49 -3.00 -4.06
CA CYS A 144 14.74 -1.96 -3.34
C CYS A 144 15.03 -2.06 -1.84
N LEU A 145 15.45 -0.94 -1.26
CA LEU A 145 15.83 -0.82 0.14
C LEU A 145 14.81 0.08 0.85
N ILE A 146 14.13 -0.45 1.87
CA ILE A 146 13.10 0.25 2.64
C ILE A 146 13.60 0.45 4.07
N ASN A 147 13.76 1.71 4.51
CA ASN A 147 14.19 2.06 5.88
C ASN A 147 15.40 1.23 6.35
N VAL A 148 16.44 1.13 5.51
CA VAL A 148 17.51 0.14 5.69
C VAL A 148 18.62 0.61 6.62
N VAL A 149 19.05 -0.28 7.50
CA VAL A 149 20.20 -0.10 8.39
C VAL A 149 21.49 -0.48 7.65
N ALA A 150 22.07 0.44 6.87
CA ALA A 150 23.27 0.19 6.07
C ALA A 150 24.41 1.20 6.24
N LEU A 151 24.25 2.27 7.02
CA LEU A 151 25.31 3.26 7.25
C LEU A 151 25.63 3.38 8.73
N GLY A 152 26.91 3.36 9.08
CA GLY A 152 27.36 3.61 10.45
C GLY A 152 27.28 5.10 10.85
N PRO A 153 27.40 5.41 12.16
CA PRO A 153 27.47 4.45 13.28
C PRO A 153 26.11 3.87 13.66
N PHE A 154 26.10 2.65 14.19
CA PHE A 154 24.93 1.98 14.73
C PHE A 154 24.88 2.12 16.26
N GLY A 155 23.69 2.16 16.84
CA GLY A 155 23.53 2.12 18.30
C GLY A 155 22.48 3.11 18.80
N GLN A 156 21.26 2.63 18.98
CA GLN A 156 20.29 3.36 19.79
C GLN A 156 20.64 3.22 21.27
N PRO A 157 20.33 4.22 22.12
CA PRO A 157 20.56 4.14 23.57
C PRO A 157 19.97 2.87 24.20
N LEU A 158 18.83 2.40 23.70
CA LEU A 158 18.21 1.16 24.15
C LEU A 158 19.07 -0.07 23.85
N PHE A 159 19.62 -0.21 22.65
CA PHE A 159 20.47 -1.36 22.28
C PHE A 159 21.72 -1.41 23.14
N LYS A 160 22.33 -0.25 23.42
CA LYS A 160 23.47 -0.15 24.34
C LYS A 160 23.10 -0.57 25.75
N LEU A 161 21.98 -0.07 26.28
CA LEU A 161 21.49 -0.43 27.61
C LEU A 161 21.24 -1.95 27.73
N VAL A 162 20.60 -2.55 26.72
CA VAL A 162 20.34 -4.00 26.71
C VAL A 162 21.64 -4.80 26.58
N ALA A 163 22.58 -4.36 25.74
CA ALA A 163 23.88 -5.01 25.58
C ALA A 163 24.73 -4.99 26.85
N GLU A 164 24.72 -3.88 27.60
CA GLU A 164 25.44 -3.74 28.87
C GLU A 164 24.77 -4.51 30.03
N ASN A 165 23.48 -4.87 29.89
CA ASN A 165 22.68 -5.50 30.96
C ASN A 165 21.93 -6.75 30.47
N GLU A 166 22.56 -7.54 29.59
CA GLU A 166 21.96 -8.70 28.91
C GLU A 166 21.23 -9.66 29.87
N GLU A 167 21.86 -9.98 31.01
CA GLU A 167 21.30 -10.88 32.02
C GLU A 167 20.02 -10.32 32.66
N VAL A 168 19.96 -9.01 32.91
CA VAL A 168 18.82 -8.34 33.51
C VAL A 168 17.62 -8.39 32.57
N PHE A 169 17.82 -8.02 31.30
CA PHE A 169 16.74 -8.04 30.31
C PHE A 169 16.29 -9.47 29.98
N THR A 170 17.21 -10.44 30.01
CA THR A 170 16.88 -11.86 29.86
C THR A 170 16.07 -12.39 31.05
N ALA A 171 16.25 -11.85 32.24
CA ALA A 171 15.51 -12.25 33.43
C ALA A 171 14.05 -11.72 33.45
N LEU A 172 13.73 -10.62 32.75
CA LEU A 172 12.39 -10.04 32.71
C LEU A 172 11.34 -11.03 32.17
N THR A 173 10.28 -11.34 32.91
CA THR A 173 9.21 -12.27 32.50
C THR A 173 7.84 -11.61 32.46
N GLY A 174 6.88 -12.29 31.83
CA GLY A 174 5.45 -11.95 31.93
C GLY A 174 5.11 -10.54 31.41
N PRO A 175 4.15 -9.84 32.05
CA PRO A 175 3.64 -8.57 31.56
C PRO A 175 4.68 -7.46 31.41
N VAL A 176 5.75 -7.48 32.22
CA VAL A 176 6.81 -6.47 32.15
C VAL A 176 7.60 -6.61 30.86
N PHE A 177 8.00 -7.83 30.51
CA PHE A 177 8.71 -8.09 29.26
C PHE A 177 7.82 -7.83 28.05
N GLU A 178 6.55 -8.24 28.12
CA GLU A 178 5.57 -7.95 27.07
C GLU A 178 5.41 -6.44 26.83
N GLY A 179 5.34 -5.64 27.89
CA GLY A 179 5.28 -4.18 27.78
C GLY A 179 6.50 -3.57 27.10
N VAL A 180 7.70 -4.12 27.33
CA VAL A 180 8.93 -3.70 26.64
C VAL A 180 8.86 -4.01 25.14
N VAL A 181 8.45 -5.24 24.78
CA VAL A 181 8.31 -5.65 23.37
C VAL A 181 7.25 -4.79 22.68
N GLU A 182 6.09 -4.61 23.30
CA GLU A 182 5.00 -3.83 22.73
C GLU A 182 5.36 -2.35 22.54
N ALA A 183 6.02 -1.73 23.52
CA ALA A 183 6.50 -0.35 23.42
C ALA A 183 7.53 -0.20 22.29
N TYR A 184 8.45 -1.16 22.17
CA TYR A 184 9.45 -1.17 21.09
C TYR A 184 8.78 -1.27 19.71
N ILE A 185 7.82 -2.17 19.53
CA ILE A 185 7.09 -2.34 18.27
C ILE A 185 6.26 -1.09 17.94
N ARG A 186 5.60 -0.50 18.94
CA ARG A 186 4.79 0.71 18.78
C ARG A 186 5.64 1.90 18.33
N ASP A 187 6.87 2.01 18.83
CA ASP A 187 7.77 3.09 18.44
C ASP A 187 8.24 2.99 16.98
N ALA A 188 8.25 1.79 16.41
CA ALA A 188 8.59 1.56 15.01
C ALA A 188 7.55 2.11 14.02
N ALA A 189 6.31 2.28 14.44
CA ALA A 189 5.22 2.78 13.60
C ALA A 189 4.95 4.28 13.86
N TYR A 190 4.51 4.98 12.83
CA TYR A 190 3.99 6.34 12.95
C TYR A 190 2.55 6.34 13.48
N SER A 191 1.71 5.48 12.91
CA SER A 191 0.30 5.30 13.26
C SER A 191 0.11 4.21 14.30
N GLU A 192 -1.00 4.26 15.05
CA GLU A 192 -1.33 3.22 16.01
C GLU A 192 -1.62 1.89 15.29
N LEU A 193 -0.81 0.87 15.58
CA LEU A 193 -1.00 -0.46 15.03
C LEU A 193 -2.28 -1.09 15.59
N GLY A 194 -3.11 -1.65 14.71
CA GLY A 194 -4.28 -2.42 15.12
C GLY A 194 -3.91 -3.60 16.03
N LYS A 195 -4.80 -3.95 16.96
CA LYS A 195 -4.57 -5.01 17.96
C LYS A 195 -4.09 -6.33 17.35
N GLU A 196 -4.71 -6.77 16.25
CA GLU A 196 -4.32 -8.01 15.57
C GLU A 196 -2.88 -7.96 15.03
N THR A 197 -2.47 -6.83 14.45
CA THR A 197 -1.11 -6.61 13.95
C THR A 197 -0.11 -6.58 15.10
N MET A 198 -0.43 -5.86 16.19
CA MET A 198 0.43 -5.81 17.37
C MET A 198 0.63 -7.20 17.97
N GLU A 199 -0.45 -7.95 18.21
CA GLU A 199 -0.39 -9.32 18.70
C GLU A 199 0.45 -10.22 17.77
N MET A 200 0.26 -10.09 16.46
CA MET A 200 1.01 -10.86 15.47
C MET A 200 2.52 -10.60 15.55
N LEU A 201 2.94 -9.34 15.73
CA LEU A 201 4.35 -8.95 15.80
C LEU A 201 5.00 -9.32 17.14
N LYS A 202 4.29 -9.18 18.26
CA LYS A 202 4.86 -9.45 19.60
C LYS A 202 4.88 -10.93 19.97
N LYS A 203 3.87 -11.70 19.53
CA LYS A 203 3.67 -13.09 19.95
C LYS A 203 4.92 -13.99 19.84
N PRO A 204 5.72 -13.95 18.76
CA PRO A 204 6.92 -14.77 18.64
C PRO A 204 7.95 -14.55 19.77
N TRP A 205 7.98 -13.33 20.33
CA TRP A 205 8.96 -12.91 21.32
C TRP A 205 8.51 -13.17 22.75
N ILE A 206 7.20 -13.21 23.01
CA ILE A 206 6.66 -13.31 24.38
C ILE A 206 6.13 -14.71 24.72
N SER A 207 5.87 -15.55 23.71
CA SER A 207 5.19 -16.84 23.92
C SER A 207 6.07 -17.93 24.51
N THR A 208 7.39 -17.83 24.36
CA THR A 208 8.34 -18.86 24.79
C THR A 208 9.58 -18.23 25.41
N GLU A 209 10.27 -19.01 26.26
CA GLU A 209 11.54 -18.57 26.84
C GLU A 209 12.60 -18.30 25.76
N GLU A 210 12.65 -19.14 24.72
CA GLU A 210 13.56 -18.98 23.59
C GLU A 210 13.23 -17.75 22.74
N GLY A 211 11.95 -17.43 22.55
CA GLY A 211 11.52 -16.20 21.90
C GLY A 211 12.00 -14.97 22.67
N ARG A 212 11.78 -14.96 23.98
CA ARG A 212 12.23 -13.85 24.85
C ARG A 212 13.75 -13.67 24.80
N LYS A 213 14.51 -14.75 25.00
CA LYS A 213 15.97 -14.74 24.88
C LYS A 213 16.41 -14.28 23.49
N GLY A 214 15.66 -14.67 22.45
CA GLY A 214 15.90 -14.25 21.08
C GLY A 214 15.73 -12.75 20.85
N PHE A 215 14.70 -12.14 21.45
CA PHE A 215 14.48 -10.70 21.37
C PHE A 215 15.58 -9.90 22.06
N VAL A 216 16.03 -10.35 23.25
CA VAL A 216 17.16 -9.72 23.94
C VAL A 216 18.43 -9.89 23.12
N ARG A 217 18.73 -11.12 22.68
CA ARG A 217 19.90 -11.43 21.86
C ARG A 217 20.00 -10.52 20.64
N GLN A 218 18.92 -10.35 19.86
CA GLN A 218 19.00 -9.51 18.66
C GLN A 218 19.27 -8.02 18.97
N MET A 219 18.84 -7.50 20.13
CA MET A 219 19.19 -6.15 20.56
C MET A 219 20.68 -6.03 20.90
N VAL A 220 21.23 -7.04 21.59
CA VAL A 220 22.67 -7.13 21.86
C VAL A 220 23.46 -7.18 20.55
N GLN A 221 22.98 -7.96 19.57
CA GLN A 221 23.58 -8.03 18.23
C GLN A 221 23.52 -6.69 17.51
N ALA A 222 22.40 -5.97 17.57
CA ALA A 222 22.24 -4.67 16.91
C ALA A 222 23.23 -3.62 17.45
N ASN A 223 23.55 -3.66 18.75
CA ASN A 223 24.50 -2.73 19.37
C ASN A 223 25.94 -2.89 18.84
N SER A 224 26.34 -4.11 18.48
CA SER A 224 27.72 -4.43 18.08
C SER A 224 27.93 -4.46 16.57
N ARG A 225 26.96 -3.95 15.79
CA ARG A 225 26.97 -4.01 14.33
C ARG A 225 27.98 -3.03 13.73
N HIS A 226 28.64 -3.43 12.64
CA HIS A 226 29.48 -2.55 11.84
C HIS A 226 29.34 -2.81 10.32
N THR A 227 29.68 -1.81 9.50
CA THR A 227 29.58 -1.85 8.03
C THR A 227 30.91 -1.76 7.28
N ASP A 228 32.04 -1.79 8.01
CA ASP A 228 33.38 -1.51 7.48
C ASP A 228 33.75 -2.36 6.25
N GLU A 229 33.31 -3.61 6.20
CA GLU A 229 33.62 -4.55 5.10
C GLU A 229 32.93 -4.22 3.76
N VAL A 230 31.82 -3.46 3.80
CA VAL A 230 30.94 -3.26 2.64
C VAL A 230 30.68 -1.80 2.30
N GLU A 231 30.69 -0.89 3.29
CA GLU A 231 30.31 0.52 3.06
C GLU A 231 31.21 1.21 2.02
N GLY A 232 32.51 0.88 2.02
CA GLY A 232 33.47 1.36 1.01
C GLY A 232 33.19 0.88 -0.41
N LYS A 233 32.41 -0.20 -0.58
CA LYS A 233 32.08 -0.83 -1.87
C LYS A 233 30.69 -0.48 -2.39
N TYR A 234 29.88 0.25 -1.62
CA TYR A 234 28.54 0.68 -2.02
C TYR A 234 28.46 1.35 -3.40
N PRO A 235 29.45 2.17 -3.85
CA PRO A 235 29.38 2.79 -5.17
C PRO A 235 29.35 1.80 -6.34
N GLU A 236 29.74 0.54 -6.13
CA GLU A 236 29.68 -0.52 -7.14
C GLU A 236 28.27 -1.08 -7.34
N VAL A 237 27.39 -0.98 -6.33
CA VAL A 237 26.07 -1.62 -6.35
C VAL A 237 25.18 -1.03 -7.44
N GLY A 238 25.00 0.30 -7.44
CA GLY A 238 24.21 0.99 -8.45
C GLY A 238 24.79 0.94 -9.87
N LYS A 239 26.06 0.56 -10.02
CA LYS A 239 26.67 0.28 -11.35
C LYS A 239 26.29 -1.09 -11.89
N ARG A 240 25.99 -2.05 -11.00
CA ARG A 240 25.70 -3.44 -11.35
C ARG A 240 24.20 -3.70 -11.50
N MET A 241 23.35 -2.93 -10.82
CA MET A 241 21.91 -3.10 -10.87
C MET A 241 21.16 -1.79 -10.57
N PRO A 242 19.90 -1.65 -11.04
CA PRO A 242 18.98 -0.63 -10.55
C PRO A 242 18.75 -0.75 -9.04
N VAL A 243 18.95 0.37 -8.32
CA VAL A 243 18.68 0.47 -6.89
C VAL A 243 17.65 1.58 -6.65
N ARG A 244 16.59 1.26 -5.90
CA ARG A 244 15.60 2.23 -5.38
C ARG A 244 15.64 2.24 -3.86
N ILE A 245 15.55 3.42 -3.27
CA ILE A 245 15.43 3.60 -1.82
C ILE A 245 14.04 4.14 -1.51
N ILE A 246 13.36 3.54 -0.55
CA ILE A 246 12.08 4.03 -0.01
C ILE A 246 12.28 4.28 1.48
N TRP A 247 11.71 5.38 1.99
CA TRP A 247 11.88 5.76 3.39
C TRP A 247 10.60 6.35 3.95
N GLY A 248 10.17 5.86 5.12
CA GLY A 248 9.15 6.52 5.93
C GLY A 248 9.71 7.81 6.52
N ARG A 249 9.08 8.96 6.23
CA ARG A 249 9.61 10.26 6.62
C ARG A 249 9.68 10.45 8.13
N GLU A 250 8.79 9.80 8.87
CA GLU A 250 8.65 9.89 10.32
C GLU A 250 9.30 8.70 11.04
N ASP A 251 10.27 8.02 10.40
CA ASP A 251 11.06 6.96 11.01
C ASP A 251 11.83 7.50 12.24
N LYS A 252 11.40 7.06 13.43
CA LYS A 252 12.01 7.41 14.71
C LYS A 252 13.30 6.65 14.98
N TRP A 253 13.51 5.53 14.30
CA TRP A 253 14.67 4.67 14.51
C TRP A 253 15.88 5.11 13.69
N ILE A 254 15.63 5.55 12.45
CA ILE A 254 16.68 5.96 11.52
C ILE A 254 16.31 7.31 10.88
N PRO A 255 17.13 8.36 11.10
CA PRO A 255 16.86 9.69 10.55
C PRO A 255 16.68 9.67 9.02
N VAL A 256 15.69 10.40 8.52
CA VAL A 256 15.31 10.44 7.10
C VAL A 256 16.46 10.89 6.18
N GLU A 257 17.38 11.71 6.68
CA GLU A 257 18.57 12.16 5.96
C GLU A 257 19.51 11.00 5.59
N THR A 258 19.37 9.86 6.28
CA THR A 258 20.08 8.62 5.97
C THR A 258 19.70 8.09 4.58
N ALA A 259 18.46 8.31 4.12
CA ALA A 259 18.01 7.91 2.78
C ALA A 259 18.85 8.59 1.69
N ASP A 260 19.06 9.90 1.80
CA ASP A 260 19.87 10.67 0.84
C ASP A 260 21.35 10.32 0.91
N ARG A 261 21.87 10.09 2.11
CA ARG A 261 23.26 9.61 2.29
C ARG A 261 23.44 8.24 1.63
N LEU A 262 22.49 7.34 1.82
CA LEU A 262 22.51 5.98 1.26
C LEU A 262 22.39 6.02 -0.26
N LYS A 263 21.52 6.88 -0.81
CA LYS A 263 21.40 7.11 -2.26
C LYS A 263 22.74 7.47 -2.89
N LYS A 264 23.43 8.45 -2.31
CA LYS A 264 24.73 8.92 -2.79
C LYS A 264 25.79 7.81 -2.71
N ARG A 265 25.82 7.05 -1.61
CA ARG A 265 26.79 5.96 -1.41
C ARG A 265 26.57 4.79 -2.37
N LEU A 266 25.31 4.43 -2.63
CA LEU A 266 24.97 3.30 -3.51
C LEU A 266 24.89 3.65 -4.99
N ASN A 267 24.97 4.94 -5.36
CA ASN A 267 24.59 5.42 -6.69
C ASN A 267 23.17 4.98 -7.08
N ALA A 268 22.22 5.06 -6.14
CA ALA A 268 20.84 4.67 -6.38
C ALA A 268 20.12 5.66 -7.31
N GLN A 269 19.18 5.17 -8.11
CA GLN A 269 18.46 5.94 -9.12
C GLN A 269 17.62 7.04 -8.45
N ASP A 270 16.85 6.66 -7.45
CA ASP A 270 15.97 7.56 -6.72
C ASP A 270 15.80 7.18 -5.24
N VAL A 271 15.24 8.15 -4.51
CA VAL A 271 14.76 8.02 -3.14
C VAL A 271 13.31 8.45 -3.17
N VAL A 272 12.43 7.64 -2.60
CA VAL A 272 11.01 7.95 -2.41
C VAL A 272 10.76 8.11 -0.92
N LEU A 273 10.26 9.28 -0.53
CA LEU A 273 9.83 9.53 0.84
C LEU A 273 8.32 9.29 0.92
N ILE A 274 7.93 8.50 1.91
CA ILE A 274 6.54 8.22 2.22
C ILE A 274 6.20 9.02 3.49
N GLU A 275 5.35 10.03 3.32
CA GLU A 275 4.79 10.82 4.42
C GLU A 275 3.88 9.94 5.29
N ASP A 276 3.72 10.34 6.55
CA ASP A 276 2.88 9.66 7.54
C ASP A 276 3.27 8.17 7.70
N ALA A 277 4.57 7.87 7.67
CA ALA A 277 5.13 6.54 7.83
C ALA A 277 6.41 6.53 8.66
N GLY A 278 6.46 5.62 9.63
CA GLY A 278 7.62 5.37 10.46
C GLY A 278 8.58 4.35 9.84
N HIS A 279 9.18 3.55 10.69
CA HIS A 279 10.05 2.45 10.28
C HIS A 279 9.25 1.29 9.66
N LEU A 280 8.03 1.04 10.14
CA LEU A 280 7.09 0.02 9.65
C LEU A 280 6.17 0.55 8.53
N VAL A 281 6.77 1.05 7.45
CA VAL A 281 6.05 1.63 6.29
C VAL A 281 4.97 0.70 5.72
N MET A 282 5.20 -0.62 5.78
CA MET A 282 4.26 -1.66 5.35
C MET A 282 2.92 -1.64 6.09
N TYR A 283 2.88 -1.06 7.29
CA TYR A 283 1.66 -0.95 8.09
C TYR A 283 1.14 0.47 8.18
N ASP A 284 2.02 1.47 8.24
CA ASP A 284 1.60 2.87 8.28
C ASP A 284 0.97 3.34 6.95
N GLN A 285 1.56 2.91 5.83
CA GLN A 285 1.19 3.37 4.49
C GLN A 285 1.12 2.19 3.52
N GLU A 286 0.36 1.15 3.90
CA GLU A 286 0.31 -0.13 3.20
C GLU A 286 0.08 0.03 1.68
N GLY A 287 -0.95 0.80 1.33
CA GLY A 287 -1.34 1.06 -0.07
C GLY A 287 -0.29 1.88 -0.83
N ARG A 288 0.28 2.92 -0.22
CA ARG A 288 1.27 3.78 -0.88
C ARG A 288 2.56 3.02 -1.16
N LEU A 289 3.04 2.23 -0.19
CA LEU A 289 4.20 1.35 -0.41
C LEU A 289 3.91 0.35 -1.55
N GLY A 290 2.71 -0.22 -1.59
CA GLY A 290 2.31 -1.16 -2.65
C GLY A 290 2.35 -0.54 -4.05
N VAL A 291 1.87 0.70 -4.19
CA VAL A 291 1.93 1.46 -5.44
C VAL A 291 3.37 1.75 -5.85
N GLU A 292 4.21 2.20 -4.92
CA GLU A 292 5.62 2.51 -5.22
C GLU A 292 6.43 1.28 -5.65
N LEU A 293 6.19 0.15 -4.99
CA LEU A 293 6.80 -1.14 -5.37
C LEU A 293 6.29 -1.62 -6.73
N GLY A 294 4.99 -1.49 -6.99
CA GLY A 294 4.39 -1.87 -8.26
C GLY A 294 4.90 -1.06 -9.44
N TRP A 295 4.98 0.27 -9.29
CA TRP A 295 5.53 1.15 -10.33
C TRP A 295 7.02 0.91 -10.55
N TRP A 296 7.79 0.72 -9.47
CA TRP A 296 9.20 0.38 -9.59
C TRP A 296 9.40 -0.90 -10.41
N LEU A 297 8.76 -1.99 -10.01
CA LEU A 297 8.86 -3.28 -10.70
C LEU A 297 8.38 -3.22 -12.15
N ALA A 298 7.29 -2.50 -12.43
CA ALA A 298 6.78 -2.32 -13.78
C ALA A 298 7.75 -1.54 -14.68
N SER A 299 8.41 -0.51 -14.14
CA SER A 299 9.39 0.29 -14.90
C SER A 299 10.61 -0.54 -15.33
N LEU A 300 11.03 -1.49 -14.49
CA LEU A 300 12.16 -2.38 -14.75
C LEU A 300 11.88 -3.46 -15.79
N ALA A 301 10.63 -3.94 -15.88
CA ALA A 301 10.21 -4.87 -16.92
C ALA A 301 10.32 -4.22 -18.33
N GLN A 302 10.02 -2.93 -18.43
CA GLN A 302 10.07 -2.17 -19.70
C GLN A 302 11.51 -1.93 -20.20
N GLU A 303 12.52 -1.94 -19.32
CA GLU A 303 13.91 -1.72 -19.72
C GLU A 303 14.58 -2.97 -20.33
N ARG A 304 14.06 -4.17 -20.07
CA ARG A 304 14.62 -5.45 -20.58
C ARG A 304 14.28 -5.75 -22.04
N ASP A 305 13.12 -5.31 -22.53
CA ASP A 305 12.64 -5.67 -23.88
C ASP A 305 13.17 -4.77 -25.01
N GLY A 306 14.15 -3.90 -24.73
CA GLY A 306 14.85 -3.09 -25.76
C GLY A 306 14.01 -2.00 -26.43
N GLU A 307 12.68 -2.08 -26.35
CA GLU A 307 11.77 -1.00 -26.66
C GLU A 307 11.46 -0.22 -25.36
N ARG A 308 11.98 1.00 -25.24
CA ARG A 308 11.46 1.99 -24.28
C ARG A 308 10.00 2.35 -24.66
N GLN A 309 9.05 1.47 -24.37
CA GLN A 309 7.64 1.79 -24.27
C GLN A 309 7.38 2.19 -22.81
N THR A 310 7.51 3.48 -22.50
CA THR A 310 7.15 4.01 -21.19
C THR A 310 5.63 3.97 -21.02
N TRP A 311 5.11 2.90 -20.42
CA TRP A 311 3.72 2.82 -19.98
C TRP A 311 3.65 3.37 -18.55
N GLY A 312 3.33 4.66 -18.42
CA GLY A 312 3.08 5.32 -17.14
C GLY A 312 1.60 5.60 -16.95
N CYS A 313 1.08 5.34 -15.75
CA CYS A 313 -0.22 5.83 -15.28
C CYS A 313 0.08 6.90 -14.24
N ASP A 314 0.06 8.17 -14.64
CA ASP A 314 0.22 9.29 -13.72
C ASP A 314 -1.13 9.56 -13.04
N LEU A 315 -1.23 9.30 -11.74
CA LEU A 315 -2.38 9.70 -10.93
C LEU A 315 -2.19 11.16 -10.49
N PHE A 316 -2.67 12.11 -11.29
CA PHE A 316 -2.66 13.52 -10.90
C PHE A 316 -3.77 13.78 -9.87
N THR A 317 -3.42 13.76 -8.59
CA THR A 317 -4.27 14.32 -7.52
C THR A 317 -3.79 15.72 -7.20
N CYS A 318 -4.46 16.76 -7.75
CA CYS A 318 -4.23 18.14 -7.33
C CYS A 318 -4.96 18.35 -5.99
N GLY A 319 -4.34 17.89 -4.91
CA GLY A 319 -4.86 18.01 -3.54
C GLY A 319 -3.99 18.83 -2.58
N THR A 320 -2.75 19.14 -2.98
CA THR A 320 -1.81 19.90 -2.13
C THR A 320 -1.07 20.88 -3.02
N LYS A 321 -1.10 22.18 -2.65
CA LYS A 321 -0.45 23.32 -3.34
C LYS A 321 0.74 22.90 -4.21
N VAL A 322 0.52 22.81 -5.52
CA VAL A 322 1.61 22.78 -6.50
C VAL A 322 1.82 24.21 -6.95
N THR A 323 2.83 24.85 -6.39
CA THR A 323 3.43 26.06 -6.94
C THR A 323 3.97 25.69 -8.32
N TYR A 324 3.46 26.34 -9.38
CA TYR A 324 4.12 26.28 -10.68
C TYR A 324 5.48 26.97 -10.54
N THR A 325 6.56 26.20 -10.34
CA THR A 325 7.89 26.67 -10.69
C THR A 325 8.00 26.60 -12.20
N THR A 326 7.76 27.74 -12.85
CA THR A 326 8.26 28.01 -14.20
C THR A 326 9.79 28.07 -14.14
N GLU A 327 10.44 26.92 -14.09
CA GLU A 327 11.81 26.80 -14.55
C GLU A 327 11.77 26.21 -15.95
N SER A 328 12.17 27.05 -16.89
CA SER A 328 12.41 26.76 -18.29
C SER A 328 13.42 25.62 -18.45
N TYR A 329 12.95 24.38 -18.41
CA TYR A 329 13.69 23.25 -18.95
C TYR A 329 13.47 23.19 -20.46
N GLY A 330 14.57 23.39 -21.19
CA GLY A 330 14.62 23.45 -22.63
C GLY A 330 13.91 22.29 -23.31
N VAL A 331 13.18 22.66 -24.36
CA VAL A 331 12.54 21.77 -25.31
C VAL A 331 13.59 20.86 -25.95
N THR A 332 13.65 19.60 -25.52
CA THR A 332 14.16 18.50 -26.35
C THR A 332 12.98 17.62 -26.77
N GLN A 333 12.62 17.77 -28.03
CA GLN A 333 11.63 16.98 -28.77
C GLN A 333 11.85 15.47 -28.62
N ARG A 334 10.92 14.75 -27.97
CA ARG A 334 10.46 13.40 -28.38
C ARG A 334 9.02 13.19 -27.89
N PRO A 335 8.03 12.89 -28.75
CA PRO A 335 6.64 12.74 -28.34
C PRO A 335 6.46 11.40 -27.59
N ARG A 336 6.19 11.46 -26.28
CA ARG A 336 5.82 10.27 -25.49
C ARG A 336 4.43 9.78 -25.95
N LYS A 337 4.34 8.57 -26.52
CA LYS A 337 3.07 7.86 -26.78
C LYS A 337 2.48 7.37 -25.43
N ARG A 338 1.80 8.27 -24.71
CA ARG A 338 1.10 8.00 -23.43
C ARG A 338 -0.31 7.44 -23.74
N LEU A 339 -0.90 6.58 -22.90
CA LEU A 339 -2.18 5.89 -23.21
C LEU A 339 -3.42 6.44 -22.46
N ALA A 340 -3.28 6.99 -21.25
CA ALA A 340 -4.43 7.54 -20.49
C ALA A 340 -4.03 8.72 -19.58
N ILE A 341 -4.93 9.70 -19.43
CA ILE A 341 -4.80 10.89 -18.58
C ILE A 341 -6.08 11.01 -17.75
N VAL A 342 -5.95 11.19 -16.44
CA VAL A 342 -7.09 11.47 -15.55
C VAL A 342 -7.11 12.98 -15.28
N LEU A 343 -8.22 13.66 -15.62
CA LEU A 343 -8.41 15.07 -15.29
C LEU A 343 -9.45 15.21 -14.18
N LYS A 344 -9.11 16.06 -13.21
CA LYS A 344 -10.04 16.62 -12.23
C LYS A 344 -9.81 18.12 -12.22
N LEU A 345 -10.55 18.83 -13.07
CA LEU A 345 -10.57 20.28 -13.11
C LEU A 345 -11.48 20.79 -11.98
N THR A 346 -10.97 21.71 -11.18
CA THR A 346 -11.80 22.45 -10.22
C THR A 346 -12.39 23.68 -10.90
N ASN A 347 -13.53 24.21 -10.42
CA ASN A 347 -14.23 25.35 -11.03
C ASN A 347 -13.37 26.61 -11.26
N GLN A 348 -12.23 26.76 -10.58
CA GLN A 348 -11.29 27.87 -10.79
C GLN A 348 -10.22 27.63 -11.86
N GLN A 349 -10.16 26.43 -12.46
CA GLN A 349 -9.14 26.02 -13.43
C GLN A 349 -9.72 25.73 -14.83
N GLN A 350 -10.95 26.18 -15.10
CA GLN A 350 -11.65 26.02 -16.38
C GLN A 350 -10.90 26.66 -17.58
N LEU A 351 -9.80 27.41 -17.35
CA LEU A 351 -9.08 28.21 -18.34
C LEU A 351 -7.82 27.58 -18.96
N ILE A 352 -7.44 26.33 -18.63
CA ILE A 352 -6.18 25.73 -19.14
C ILE A 352 -6.46 24.50 -20.01
N ILE A 353 -7.26 24.68 -21.06
CA ILE A 353 -7.20 23.81 -22.24
C ILE A 353 -6.43 24.59 -23.31
N THR A 354 -5.10 24.46 -23.27
CA THR A 354 -4.22 25.08 -24.27
C THR A 354 -4.14 24.19 -25.52
N GLY A 355 -3.73 24.76 -26.65
CA GLY A 355 -3.43 23.97 -27.86
C GLY A 355 -2.39 22.87 -27.60
N GLU A 356 -1.45 23.14 -26.70
CA GLU A 356 -0.42 22.17 -26.26
C GLU A 356 -1.02 20.95 -25.55
N LEU A 357 -2.04 21.14 -24.69
CA LEU A 357 -2.74 20.02 -24.05
C LEU A 357 -3.47 19.18 -25.09
N ARG A 358 -4.16 19.81 -26.06
CA ARG A 358 -4.87 19.12 -27.15
C ARG A 358 -3.93 18.20 -27.94
N GLU A 359 -2.76 18.71 -28.34
CA GLU A 359 -1.75 17.92 -29.04
C GLU A 359 -1.18 16.81 -28.16
N ALA A 360 -0.98 17.09 -26.87
CA ALA A 360 -0.45 16.11 -25.93
C ALA A 360 -1.41 14.95 -25.65
N ILE A 361 -2.73 15.14 -25.79
CA ILE A 361 -3.75 14.12 -25.48
C ILE A 361 -4.36 13.43 -26.72
N ALA A 362 -4.00 13.85 -27.92
CA ALA A 362 -4.50 13.26 -29.17
C ALA A 362 -4.24 11.75 -29.24
N ASN A 363 -5.27 10.97 -29.63
CA ASN A 363 -5.25 9.50 -29.67
C ASN A 363 -4.98 8.82 -28.32
N LYS A 364 -5.30 9.48 -27.19
CA LYS A 364 -5.16 8.93 -25.82
C LYS A 364 -6.51 8.87 -25.13
N LEU A 365 -6.60 8.12 -24.03
CA LEU A 365 -7.76 8.12 -23.15
C LEU A 365 -7.72 9.32 -22.20
N LEU A 366 -8.83 10.03 -22.08
CA LEU A 366 -9.09 11.02 -21.05
C LEU A 366 -10.19 10.50 -20.12
N ILE A 367 -9.93 10.48 -18.82
CA ILE A 367 -10.91 10.12 -17.79
C ILE A 367 -11.33 11.40 -17.07
N GLY A 368 -12.56 11.86 -17.32
CA GLY A 368 -13.16 13.01 -16.65
C GLY A 368 -13.89 12.59 -15.37
N MET A 369 -13.61 13.27 -14.27
CA MET A 369 -14.13 12.96 -12.93
C MET A 369 -15.00 14.09 -12.34
N GLU A 370 -15.30 15.10 -13.14
CA GLU A 370 -16.02 16.29 -12.75
C GLU A 370 -17.53 16.03 -12.74
N GLU A 371 -18.19 16.45 -11.66
CA GLU A 371 -19.63 16.26 -11.47
C GLU A 371 -20.46 17.12 -12.44
N ASP A 372 -19.94 18.28 -12.86
CA ASP A 372 -20.60 19.30 -13.67
C ASP A 372 -20.24 19.27 -15.17
N TRP A 373 -19.33 18.37 -15.58
CA TRP A 373 -18.93 18.20 -16.98
C TRP A 373 -19.41 16.88 -17.56
N THR A 374 -20.20 16.99 -18.63
CA THR A 374 -20.53 15.87 -19.50
C THR A 374 -19.35 15.50 -20.39
N ARG A 375 -19.39 14.32 -21.01
CA ARG A 375 -18.44 13.96 -22.06
C ARG A 375 -18.45 14.98 -23.20
N GLN A 376 -19.62 15.43 -23.64
CA GLN A 376 -19.76 16.41 -24.72
C GLN A 376 -19.10 17.75 -24.37
N LYS A 377 -19.21 18.22 -23.12
CA LYS A 377 -18.52 19.43 -22.66
C LYS A 377 -17.00 19.29 -22.74
N HIS A 378 -16.46 18.15 -22.34
CA HIS A 378 -15.02 17.88 -22.49
C HIS A 378 -14.60 17.93 -23.96
N GLU A 379 -15.34 17.26 -24.84
CA GLU A 379 -15.06 17.23 -26.28
C GLU A 379 -15.20 18.62 -26.93
N GLN A 380 -16.22 19.39 -26.53
CA GLN A 380 -16.45 20.76 -26.99
C GLN A 380 -15.33 21.70 -26.54
N ALA A 381 -14.89 21.60 -25.28
CA ALA A 381 -13.80 22.43 -24.77
C ALA A 381 -12.46 22.02 -25.39
N LEU A 382 -12.24 20.72 -25.59
CA LEU A 382 -11.00 20.19 -26.16
C LEU A 382 -10.90 20.42 -27.66
N TYR A 383 -11.97 20.25 -28.44
CA TYR A 383 -11.93 20.19 -29.91
C TYR A 383 -12.91 21.15 -30.62
N GLY A 384 -13.74 21.89 -29.87
CA GLY A 384 -14.75 22.80 -30.43
C GLY A 384 -15.96 22.09 -31.05
N SER A 385 -16.06 20.77 -30.94
CA SER A 385 -17.16 19.95 -31.43
C SER A 385 -17.19 18.59 -30.75
N GLU A 386 -18.37 17.98 -30.66
CA GLU A 386 -18.54 16.61 -30.17
C GLU A 386 -17.81 15.58 -31.06
N THR A 387 -17.41 14.46 -30.47
CA THR A 387 -16.75 13.36 -31.19
C THR A 387 -17.79 12.43 -31.81
N THR A 388 -17.72 12.28 -33.13
CA THR A 388 -18.53 11.38 -33.95
C THR A 388 -17.64 10.31 -34.59
N THR A 389 -18.25 9.29 -35.18
CA THR A 389 -17.51 8.26 -35.95
C THR A 389 -16.67 8.84 -37.09
N SER A 390 -17.05 10.00 -37.64
CA SER A 390 -16.37 10.63 -38.77
C SER A 390 -15.22 11.57 -38.38
N ASN A 391 -15.12 11.99 -37.12
CA ASN A 391 -14.11 12.95 -36.65
C ASN A 391 -13.26 12.43 -35.48
N ALA A 392 -13.42 11.16 -35.09
CA ALA A 392 -12.70 10.54 -33.97
C ALA A 392 -11.20 10.35 -34.21
N SER A 393 -10.76 10.32 -35.48
CA SER A 393 -9.33 10.25 -35.81
C SER A 393 -8.59 11.46 -35.26
N ASP A 394 -7.50 11.25 -34.54
CA ASP A 394 -6.65 12.28 -33.92
C ASP A 394 -7.28 13.03 -32.73
N ARG A 395 -8.38 12.50 -32.18
CA ARG A 395 -9.00 12.99 -30.94
C ARG A 395 -8.67 12.09 -29.75
N ALA A 396 -8.79 12.64 -28.55
CA ALA A 396 -8.77 11.88 -27.31
C ALA A 396 -10.10 11.14 -27.13
N TRP A 397 -10.03 9.92 -26.60
CA TRP A 397 -11.18 9.16 -26.17
C TRP A 397 -11.58 9.63 -24.77
N VAL A 398 -12.76 10.23 -24.61
CA VAL A 398 -13.20 10.76 -23.31
C VAL A 398 -14.15 9.77 -22.63
N VAL A 399 -13.85 9.39 -21.39
CA VAL A 399 -14.69 8.56 -20.52
C VAL A 399 -15.03 9.33 -19.25
N ARG A 400 -16.32 9.52 -18.98
CA ARG A 400 -16.79 10.09 -17.72
C ARG A 400 -16.88 9.02 -16.64
N ALA A 401 -16.38 9.37 -15.46
CA ALA A 401 -16.01 8.44 -14.41
C ALA A 401 -16.19 9.09 -13.03
N LEU A 402 -17.27 8.75 -12.33
CA LEU A 402 -17.59 9.39 -11.05
C LEU A 402 -17.46 8.37 -9.90
N PRO A 403 -16.28 8.25 -9.27
CA PRO A 403 -16.15 7.50 -8.02
C PRO A 403 -16.70 8.30 -6.85
N THR A 404 -16.96 7.60 -5.75
CA THR A 404 -17.47 8.17 -4.52
C THR A 404 -16.37 8.22 -3.46
N ILE A 405 -16.57 9.00 -2.39
CA ILE A 405 -15.64 9.01 -1.24
C ILE A 405 -15.42 7.62 -0.62
N ALA A 406 -16.36 6.69 -0.81
CA ALA A 406 -16.22 5.30 -0.37
C ALA A 406 -15.05 4.54 -1.07
N ALA A 407 -14.40 5.15 -2.07
CA ALA A 407 -13.16 4.65 -2.65
C ALA A 407 -12.04 4.50 -1.61
N GLN A 408 -12.04 5.33 -0.56
CA GLN A 408 -11.07 5.26 0.55
C GLN A 408 -11.11 3.93 1.31
N VAL A 409 -12.24 3.22 1.24
CA VAL A 409 -12.44 1.91 1.88
C VAL A 409 -12.72 0.81 0.86
N SER A 410 -12.35 1.03 -0.40
CA SER A 410 -12.56 0.10 -1.52
C SER A 410 -14.02 -0.31 -1.80
N GLU A 411 -14.99 0.49 -1.34
CA GLU A 411 -16.44 0.23 -1.49
C GLU A 411 -17.10 1.27 -2.41
N SER A 412 -16.35 1.92 -3.30
CA SER A 412 -16.94 2.86 -4.24
C SER A 412 -17.79 2.14 -5.28
N LEU A 413 -19.01 2.63 -5.50
CA LEU A 413 -19.75 2.33 -6.71
C LEU A 413 -19.41 3.38 -7.78
N ARG A 414 -18.85 2.93 -8.90
CA ARG A 414 -18.51 3.78 -10.04
C ARG A 414 -19.59 3.68 -11.10
N ALA A 415 -20.08 4.83 -11.58
CA ALA A 415 -20.75 4.94 -12.87
C ALA A 415 -19.72 5.27 -13.96
N THR A 416 -19.71 4.50 -15.05
CA THR A 416 -19.01 4.84 -16.29
C THR A 416 -20.03 5.14 -17.35
N GLU A 417 -19.91 6.28 -18.00
CA GLU A 417 -20.82 6.67 -19.08
C GLU A 417 -20.63 5.75 -20.29
N ILE A 418 -21.74 5.24 -20.84
CA ILE A 418 -21.76 4.54 -22.13
C ILE A 418 -21.56 5.59 -23.23
N SER A 419 -20.47 5.44 -23.99
CA SER A 419 -20.04 6.39 -25.01
C SER A 419 -20.56 6.03 -26.40
N GLU A 420 -21.00 7.03 -27.15
CA GLU A 420 -21.21 6.96 -28.61
C GLU A 420 -20.35 8.03 -29.32
N PRO A 421 -19.41 7.67 -30.22
CA PRO A 421 -19.02 6.31 -30.59
C PRO A 421 -18.44 5.52 -29.41
N ALA A 422 -18.58 4.19 -29.47
CA ALA A 422 -18.05 3.29 -28.45
C ALA A 422 -16.53 3.45 -28.33
N VAL A 423 -16.06 3.61 -27.10
CA VAL A 423 -14.62 3.68 -26.83
C VAL A 423 -13.99 2.32 -27.17
N PRO A 424 -12.84 2.29 -27.88
CA PRO A 424 -12.19 1.04 -28.21
C PRO A 424 -11.85 0.21 -26.97
N GLU A 425 -12.01 -1.11 -27.07
CA GLU A 425 -11.83 -2.05 -25.96
C GLU A 425 -10.50 -1.88 -25.20
N PRO A 426 -9.33 -1.68 -25.84
CA PRO A 426 -8.07 -1.46 -25.13
C PRO A 426 -8.09 -0.25 -24.20
N TYR A 427 -8.82 0.82 -24.58
CA TYR A 427 -8.97 2.01 -23.74
C TYR A 427 -9.99 1.82 -22.63
N LEU A 428 -11.06 1.02 -22.84
CA LEU A 428 -12.04 0.71 -21.80
C LEU A 428 -11.46 -0.19 -20.68
N GLN A 429 -10.47 -1.03 -20.99
CA GLN A 429 -9.82 -1.90 -20.01
C GLN A 429 -9.06 -1.11 -18.93
N ILE A 430 -8.48 0.04 -19.27
CA ILE A 430 -7.69 0.88 -18.35
C ILE A 430 -8.53 1.40 -17.19
N PRO A 431 -9.65 2.14 -17.39
CA PRO A 431 -10.49 2.58 -16.29
C PRO A 431 -11.07 1.36 -15.57
N ASN A 432 -11.51 0.31 -16.27
CA ASN A 432 -12.00 -0.89 -15.58
C ASN A 432 -10.95 -1.50 -14.64
N ALA A 433 -9.67 -1.54 -15.03
CA ALA A 433 -8.59 -2.03 -14.20
C ALA A 433 -8.29 -1.13 -12.99
N ILE A 434 -8.22 0.19 -13.21
CA ILE A 434 -7.99 1.19 -12.14
C ILE A 434 -9.13 1.13 -11.12
N PHE A 435 -10.36 1.22 -11.59
CA PHE A 435 -11.51 1.40 -10.71
C PHE A 435 -11.99 0.11 -10.04
N LYS A 436 -11.65 -1.06 -10.60
CA LYS A 436 -11.86 -2.35 -9.93
C LYS A 436 -11.05 -2.49 -8.64
N GLN A 437 -9.97 -1.74 -8.45
CA GLN A 437 -9.19 -1.76 -7.22
C GLN A 437 -9.87 -0.99 -6.06
N ILE A 438 -10.71 -0.01 -6.39
CA ILE A 438 -11.34 0.88 -5.40
C ILE A 438 -12.86 0.66 -5.25
N GLY A 439 -13.41 -0.35 -5.95
CA GLY A 439 -14.79 -0.80 -5.77
C GLY A 439 -15.39 -1.45 -7.03
N ARG A 440 -16.71 -1.35 -7.19
CA ARG A 440 -17.46 -1.96 -8.30
C ARG A 440 -17.74 -0.93 -9.40
N THR A 441 -17.64 -1.37 -10.65
CA THR A 441 -17.94 -0.55 -11.82
C THR A 441 -19.27 -0.97 -12.46
N VAL A 442 -20.14 0.00 -12.73
CA VAL A 442 -21.34 -0.17 -13.54
C VAL A 442 -21.29 0.76 -14.73
N GLN A 443 -21.74 0.28 -15.88
CA GLN A 443 -21.94 1.14 -17.06
C GLN A 443 -23.34 1.71 -17.05
N VAL A 444 -23.44 3.00 -17.37
CA VAL A 444 -24.65 3.80 -17.18
C VAL A 444 -24.86 4.65 -18.43
N GLU A 445 -26.09 4.71 -18.92
CA GLU A 445 -26.43 5.61 -20.01
C GLU A 445 -26.23 7.08 -19.61
N PRO A 446 -25.81 7.97 -20.54
CA PRO A 446 -25.54 9.39 -20.23
C PRO A 446 -26.65 10.08 -19.43
N ARG A 447 -27.92 9.84 -19.78
CA ARG A 447 -29.10 10.41 -19.09
C ARG A 447 -29.23 10.01 -17.61
N LEU A 448 -28.64 8.89 -17.21
CA LEU A 448 -28.69 8.36 -15.84
C LEU A 448 -27.41 8.64 -15.05
N MET A 449 -26.40 9.26 -15.66
CA MET A 449 -25.09 9.45 -15.04
C MET A 449 -25.18 10.29 -13.77
N ASN A 450 -25.82 11.46 -13.83
CA ASN A 450 -25.97 12.36 -12.67
C ASN A 450 -26.78 11.70 -11.54
N ALA A 451 -27.89 11.04 -11.89
CA ALA A 451 -28.71 10.33 -10.91
C ALA A 451 -27.93 9.20 -10.21
N THR A 452 -27.12 8.46 -10.95
CA THR A 452 -26.31 7.36 -10.41
C THR A 452 -25.16 7.89 -9.56
N ALA A 453 -24.49 8.94 -10.02
CA ALA A 453 -23.41 9.60 -9.30
C ALA A 453 -23.89 10.16 -7.96
N ILE A 454 -25.05 10.82 -7.93
CA ILE A 454 -25.63 11.34 -6.69
C ILE A 454 -26.14 10.20 -5.79
N ALA A 455 -26.75 9.15 -6.35
CA ALA A 455 -27.15 7.97 -5.57
C ALA A 455 -25.95 7.34 -4.84
N GLY A 456 -24.78 7.26 -5.49
CA GLY A 456 -23.56 6.77 -4.83
C GLY A 456 -22.91 7.82 -3.93
N GLY A 457 -22.72 9.04 -4.41
CA GLY A 457 -21.90 10.09 -3.82
C GLY A 457 -22.55 10.81 -2.64
N ALA A 458 -23.86 11.04 -2.67
CA ALA A 458 -24.58 11.70 -1.58
C ALA A 458 -24.97 10.74 -0.45
N THR A 459 -25.08 9.44 -0.73
CA THR A 459 -25.48 8.43 0.26
C THR A 459 -24.57 8.39 1.50
N PRO A 460 -23.23 8.47 1.40
CA PRO A 460 -22.35 8.59 2.56
C PRO A 460 -22.69 9.79 3.46
N ALA A 461 -22.93 10.96 2.87
CA ALA A 461 -23.28 12.18 3.63
C ALA A 461 -24.65 12.04 4.32
N PHE A 462 -25.66 11.51 3.62
CA PHE A 462 -26.97 11.25 4.22
C PHE A 462 -26.91 10.20 5.33
N SER A 463 -26.10 9.15 5.14
CA SER A 463 -25.90 8.12 6.15
C SER A 463 -25.16 8.65 7.38
N ALA A 464 -24.23 9.59 7.20
CA ALA A 464 -23.54 10.25 8.31
C ALA A 464 -24.53 11.04 9.19
N VAL A 465 -25.49 11.75 8.61
CA VAL A 465 -26.54 12.46 9.37
C VAL A 465 -27.40 11.48 10.18
N VAL A 466 -27.79 10.35 9.56
CA VAL A 466 -28.57 9.31 10.27
C VAL A 466 -27.74 8.70 11.41
N CYS A 467 -26.46 8.40 11.16
CA CYS A 467 -25.55 7.85 12.16
C CYS A 467 -25.38 8.82 13.34
N ASP A 468 -25.14 10.10 13.06
CA ASP A 468 -24.98 11.14 14.09
C ASP A 468 -26.24 11.28 14.96
N ALA A 469 -27.44 11.29 14.34
CA ALA A 469 -28.70 11.31 15.07
C ALA A 469 -28.86 10.10 16.01
N GLN A 470 -28.48 8.90 15.55
CA GLN A 470 -28.49 7.70 16.39
C GLN A 470 -27.46 7.78 17.53
N ILE A 471 -26.27 8.33 17.26
CA ILE A 471 -25.22 8.51 18.28
C ILE A 471 -25.71 9.45 19.38
N VAL A 472 -26.29 10.60 19.01
CA VAL A 472 -26.82 11.58 19.97
C VAL A 472 -27.93 10.97 20.84
N ALA A 473 -28.85 10.21 20.23
CA ALA A 473 -29.92 9.53 20.97
C ALA A 473 -29.36 8.47 21.95
N ALA A 474 -28.39 7.66 21.50
CA ALA A 474 -27.75 6.64 22.32
C ALA A 474 -26.96 7.22 23.51
N VAL A 475 -26.30 8.36 23.32
CA VAL A 475 -25.62 9.09 24.40
C VAL A 475 -26.64 9.66 25.40
N THR A 476 -27.79 10.13 24.92
CA THR A 476 -28.87 10.66 25.77
C THR A 476 -29.40 9.60 26.75
N VAL A 477 -29.40 8.32 26.35
CA VAL A 477 -29.80 7.19 27.20
C VAL A 477 -28.65 6.59 28.03
N GLY A 478 -27.48 7.25 28.08
CA GLY A 478 -26.41 6.96 29.03
C GLY A 478 -25.22 6.17 28.48
N LEU A 479 -25.12 5.95 27.16
CA LEU A 479 -23.96 5.27 26.57
C LEU A 479 -22.80 6.24 26.31
N SER A 480 -21.56 5.76 26.44
CA SER A 480 -20.37 6.57 26.11
C SER A 480 -20.21 6.76 24.61
N ARG A 481 -19.73 7.94 24.17
CA ARG A 481 -19.59 8.26 22.75
C ARG A 481 -18.74 7.24 21.98
N ASP A 482 -17.64 6.78 22.56
CA ASP A 482 -16.72 5.84 21.91
C ASP A 482 -17.40 4.49 21.65
N LEU A 483 -18.09 3.94 22.66
CA LEU A 483 -18.83 2.69 22.53
C LEU A 483 -19.95 2.81 21.49
N VAL A 484 -20.70 3.90 21.54
CA VAL A 484 -21.84 4.15 20.65
C VAL A 484 -21.39 4.27 19.20
N HIS A 485 -20.31 5.00 18.94
CA HIS A 485 -19.74 5.13 17.60
C HIS A 485 -19.36 3.75 17.03
N THR A 486 -18.68 2.90 17.80
CA THR A 486 -18.33 1.54 17.37
C THR A 486 -19.56 0.68 17.12
N VAL A 487 -20.55 0.70 18.02
CA VAL A 487 -21.77 -0.12 17.90
C VAL A 487 -22.59 0.25 16.66
N ILE A 488 -22.86 1.55 16.47
CA ILE A 488 -23.70 2.03 15.38
C ILE A 488 -23.00 1.84 14.02
N SER A 489 -21.72 2.23 13.90
CA SER A 489 -20.98 2.06 12.65
C SER A 489 -20.86 0.60 12.23
N ARG A 490 -20.63 -0.32 13.18
CA ARG A 490 -20.60 -1.77 12.91
C ARG A 490 -21.97 -2.31 12.48
N SER A 491 -23.03 -1.83 13.13
CA SER A 491 -24.41 -2.20 12.79
C SER A 491 -24.77 -1.77 11.37
N ILE A 492 -24.50 -0.51 11.00
CA ILE A 492 -24.71 0.03 9.66
C ILE A 492 -23.93 -0.79 8.61
N LYS A 493 -22.66 -1.11 8.88
CA LYS A 493 -21.86 -1.98 8.00
C LYS A 493 -22.51 -3.34 7.80
N GLY A 494 -22.95 -3.99 8.88
CA GLY A 494 -23.66 -5.28 8.81
C GLY A 494 -24.95 -5.20 7.99
N THR A 495 -25.75 -4.14 8.19
CA THR A 495 -26.96 -3.88 7.39
C THR A 495 -26.65 -3.75 5.90
N ALA A 496 -25.61 -2.98 5.55
CA ALA A 496 -25.18 -2.85 4.16
C ALA A 496 -24.76 -4.20 3.56
N THR A 497 -23.98 -5.01 4.28
CA THR A 497 -23.57 -6.35 3.83
C THR A 497 -24.76 -7.28 3.62
N MET A 498 -25.77 -7.27 4.49
CA MET A 498 -26.98 -8.09 4.32
C MET A 498 -27.78 -7.66 3.08
N LEU A 499 -27.90 -6.36 2.82
CA LEU A 499 -28.56 -5.87 1.60
C LEU A 499 -27.79 -6.30 0.34
N GLN A 500 -26.46 -6.23 0.38
CA GLN A 500 -25.60 -6.68 -0.72
C GLN A 500 -25.67 -8.19 -0.98
N SER A 501 -25.99 -9.00 0.03
CA SER A 501 -26.18 -10.45 -0.13
C SER A 501 -27.51 -10.81 -0.81
N GLY A 502 -28.31 -9.83 -1.22
CA GLY A 502 -29.60 -10.03 -1.88
C GLY A 502 -30.80 -10.10 -0.92
N MET A 503 -30.61 -9.84 0.38
CA MET A 503 -31.73 -9.80 1.33
C MET A 503 -32.67 -8.64 1.00
N HIS A 504 -33.97 -8.93 0.86
CA HIS A 504 -34.95 -7.90 0.56
C HIS A 504 -35.15 -6.95 1.75
N ARG A 505 -35.16 -5.63 1.51
CA ARG A 505 -35.27 -4.58 2.54
C ARG A 505 -36.45 -4.75 3.51
N ALA A 506 -37.59 -5.22 3.01
CA ALA A 506 -38.77 -5.46 3.84
C ALA A 506 -38.57 -6.62 4.82
N MET A 507 -37.82 -7.65 4.42
CA MET A 507 -37.48 -8.77 5.29
C MET A 507 -36.50 -8.33 6.37
N LEU A 508 -35.46 -7.58 6.00
CA LEU A 508 -34.48 -7.06 6.97
C LEU A 508 -35.17 -6.21 8.05
N LYS A 509 -36.12 -5.35 7.66
CA LYS A 509 -36.95 -4.58 8.59
C LYS A 509 -37.76 -5.48 9.52
N ASN A 510 -38.40 -6.52 8.99
CA ASN A 510 -39.32 -7.37 9.77
C ASN A 510 -38.58 -8.38 10.67
N GLN A 511 -37.44 -8.92 10.24
CA GLN A 511 -36.64 -9.90 11.00
C GLN A 511 -36.07 -9.30 12.30
N GLY A 512 -35.85 -7.99 12.34
CA GLY A 512 -35.41 -7.28 13.54
C GLY A 512 -36.52 -6.86 14.50
N THR A 513 -37.77 -7.25 14.24
CA THR A 513 -38.94 -6.88 15.06
C THR A 513 -39.57 -8.10 15.72
N SER A 514 -40.05 -7.91 16.95
CA SER A 514 -40.87 -8.87 17.68
C SER A 514 -42.19 -8.22 18.09
N PRO A 515 -43.25 -9.01 18.34
CA PRO A 515 -44.47 -8.50 18.98
C PRO A 515 -44.11 -7.76 20.28
N GLU A 516 -44.72 -6.58 20.49
CA GLU A 516 -44.46 -5.70 21.65
C GLU A 516 -42.99 -5.27 21.85
N GLY A 517 -42.13 -5.44 20.82
CA GLY A 517 -40.70 -5.16 20.91
C GLY A 517 -40.32 -3.68 20.83
N CYS A 518 -39.12 -3.35 21.30
CA CYS A 518 -38.57 -1.99 21.23
C CYS A 518 -38.33 -1.50 19.78
N THR A 519 -37.87 -2.39 18.89
CA THR A 519 -37.60 -2.04 17.47
C THR A 519 -38.86 -1.60 16.73
N ILE A 520 -40.00 -2.29 16.96
CA ILE A 520 -41.24 -1.93 16.27
C ILE A 520 -41.79 -0.58 16.77
N GLY A 521 -41.64 -0.28 18.06
CA GLY A 521 -41.94 1.04 18.62
C GLY A 521 -41.10 2.16 17.98
N GLY A 522 -39.79 1.92 17.81
CA GLY A 522 -38.91 2.87 17.12
C GLY A 522 -39.27 3.07 15.63
N LEU A 523 -39.65 2.00 14.93
CA LEU A 523 -40.06 2.09 13.52
C LEU A 523 -41.29 2.97 13.32
N ILE A 524 -42.28 2.93 14.22
CA ILE A 524 -43.48 3.78 14.14
C ILE A 524 -43.08 5.27 14.16
N ILE A 525 -42.17 5.67 15.04
CA ILE A 525 -41.68 7.06 15.11
C ILE A 525 -41.00 7.49 13.79
N LEU A 526 -40.27 6.58 13.13
CA LEU A 526 -39.67 6.87 11.83
C LEU A 526 -40.73 7.04 10.72
N GLU A 527 -41.86 6.34 10.78
CA GLU A 527 -42.98 6.52 9.87
C GLU A 527 -43.70 7.84 10.14
N ASP A 528 -43.96 8.17 11.40
CA ASP A 528 -44.60 9.42 11.82
C ASP A 528 -43.78 10.64 11.38
N GLY A 529 -42.45 10.54 11.45
CA GLY A 529 -41.52 11.56 10.94
C GLY A 529 -41.39 11.58 9.40
N ALA A 530 -42.10 10.70 8.69
CA ALA A 530 -42.05 10.56 7.24
C ALA A 530 -40.61 10.43 6.70
N VAL A 531 -39.74 9.69 7.39
CA VAL A 531 -38.30 9.63 7.09
C VAL A 531 -38.03 9.17 5.65
N ARG A 532 -38.80 8.20 5.16
CA ARG A 532 -38.69 7.74 3.76
C ARG A 532 -38.97 8.85 2.75
N CYS A 533 -39.97 9.71 3.03
CA CYS A 533 -40.34 10.82 2.17
C CYS A 533 -39.21 11.86 2.13
N HIS A 534 -38.66 12.22 3.29
CA HIS A 534 -37.57 13.19 3.39
C HIS A 534 -36.29 12.72 2.70
N LEU A 535 -35.86 11.48 2.94
CA LEU A 535 -34.68 10.90 2.28
C LEU A 535 -34.85 10.83 0.76
N GLY A 536 -36.02 10.39 0.29
CA GLY A 536 -36.32 10.32 -1.15
C GLY A 536 -36.34 11.71 -1.81
N ARG A 537 -36.90 12.72 -1.14
CA ARG A 537 -36.90 14.11 -1.61
C ARG A 537 -35.49 14.70 -1.65
N ALA A 538 -34.68 14.48 -0.61
CA ALA A 538 -33.31 14.95 -0.54
C ALA A 538 -32.46 14.39 -1.69
N LEU A 539 -32.58 13.08 -1.95
CA LEU A 539 -31.85 12.46 -3.06
C LEU A 539 -32.29 13.00 -4.42
N ARG A 540 -33.60 13.12 -4.66
CA ARG A 540 -34.14 13.66 -5.92
C ARG A 540 -33.72 15.11 -6.16
N GLU A 541 -33.71 15.91 -5.09
CA GLU A 541 -33.27 17.29 -5.15
C GLU A 541 -31.78 17.39 -5.47
N ALA A 542 -30.93 16.61 -4.80
CA ALA A 542 -29.50 16.54 -5.11
C ALA A 542 -29.25 16.12 -6.57
N ALA A 543 -30.02 15.15 -7.10
CA ALA A 543 -29.93 14.74 -8.51
C ALA A 543 -30.38 15.86 -9.46
N THR A 544 -31.40 16.63 -9.09
CA THR A 544 -31.88 17.78 -9.87
C THR A 544 -30.83 18.89 -9.89
N LEU A 545 -30.21 19.19 -8.74
CA LEU A 545 -29.12 20.16 -8.64
C LEU A 545 -27.92 19.74 -9.49
N ALA A 546 -27.53 18.46 -9.47
CA ALA A 546 -26.46 17.94 -10.31
C ALA A 546 -26.73 18.17 -11.81
N CYS A 547 -27.94 17.89 -12.28
CA CYS A 547 -28.33 18.20 -13.67
C CYS A 547 -28.30 19.71 -13.97
N LEU A 548 -28.72 20.55 -13.03
CA LEU A 548 -28.69 22.01 -13.21
C LEU A 548 -27.28 22.58 -13.24
N MET A 549 -26.35 22.01 -12.46
CA MET A 549 -24.93 22.40 -12.45
C MET A 549 -24.26 22.21 -13.82
N GLU A 550 -24.79 21.33 -14.68
CA GLU A 550 -24.30 21.20 -16.05
C GLU A 550 -24.65 22.41 -16.93
N THR A 551 -25.58 23.27 -16.55
CA THR A 551 -26.04 24.38 -17.42
C THR A 551 -26.02 25.75 -16.75
N THR A 552 -26.01 25.78 -15.42
CA THR A 552 -26.19 27.02 -14.65
C THR A 552 -25.11 27.12 -13.58
N ASP A 553 -24.35 28.22 -13.62
CA ASP A 553 -23.42 28.55 -12.54
C ASP A 553 -24.19 28.99 -11.29
N HIS A 554 -23.66 28.64 -10.12
CA HIS A 554 -24.23 29.05 -8.83
C HIS A 554 -25.71 28.65 -8.62
N VAL A 555 -26.08 27.41 -8.97
CA VAL A 555 -27.45 26.87 -8.86
C VAL A 555 -28.14 27.16 -7.52
N ASN A 556 -27.39 27.14 -6.42
CA ASN A 556 -27.92 27.38 -5.07
C ASN A 556 -28.17 28.87 -4.75
N TYR A 557 -27.61 29.81 -5.51
CA TYR A 557 -27.84 31.25 -5.38
C TYR A 557 -28.88 31.79 -6.37
N SER A 558 -29.08 31.09 -7.50
CA SER A 558 -29.95 31.52 -8.60
C SER A 558 -31.37 30.94 -8.56
N ARG A 559 -31.67 30.04 -7.62
CA ARG A 559 -33.00 29.46 -7.43
C ARG A 559 -33.89 30.40 -6.60
N LYS A 560 -34.99 30.87 -7.19
CA LYS A 560 -36.07 31.59 -6.49
C LYS A 560 -37.02 30.64 -5.79
#